data_AF-A0A0C9NCJ4-F1
#
_entry.id   AF-A0A0C9NCJ4-F1
#
_cell.length_a   1.000
_cell.length_b   1.000
_cell.length_c   1.000
_cell.angle_alpha   90.00
_cell.angle_beta   90.00
_cell.angle_gamma   90.00
#
_symmetry.space_group_name_H-M   'P 1'
#
loop_
_entity.id
_entity.type
_entity.pdbx_description
1 polymer ?
#
loop_
_entity_poly.entity_id
_entity_poly.type
_entity_poly.pdbx_seq_one_letter_code
_entity_poly.pdbx_strand_id
1 'polypeptide(L)'
;MSLARQNRDHVLSLIAANGASAPGGGLTPADLRPETNPYTPAAEVAAKQIMLRLTHDLRRLKDIKSVANKIAAKREMVPEYAPWIEGELAAGEAIEPGKIAPSPATEVLPTVMVWSIDIGEWPLALRLASHVLRHDVPLPARYERDAPTLILEEVAEAALRAQNAGGAFPLDVLQQVEELVDGVDMHDQPRAKMQKAIGAELVRACEALPDGSTDRTNVAARAIEHLRQAFALDPRIGVKTVIQRLEKSLPKLPTESLSVPAGVDGTEAHPAAPAVNADSVVATTAKDGNDATPPLEK
;
A
#
# COMPACT_ATOMS: atom_id res chain seq x y z
N MET A 1 17.82 -13.34 4.71
CA MET A 1 16.45 -13.15 4.18
C MET A 1 16.09 -11.69 4.32
N SER A 2 15.23 -11.12 3.46
CA SER A 2 14.94 -9.68 3.50
C SER A 2 14.19 -9.28 4.78
N LEU A 3 14.53 -8.12 5.35
CA LEU A 3 13.88 -7.54 6.52
C LEU A 3 12.36 -7.38 6.31
N ALA A 4 11.94 -7.05 5.09
CA ALA A 4 10.54 -6.95 4.68
C ALA A 4 9.74 -8.26 4.88
N ARG A 5 10.36 -9.43 4.73
CA ARG A 5 9.68 -10.72 5.03
C ARG A 5 9.51 -10.92 6.52
N GLN A 6 10.56 -10.65 7.30
CA GLN A 6 10.56 -10.83 8.74
C GLN A 6 9.56 -9.89 9.44
N ASN A 7 9.38 -8.68 8.90
CA ASN A 7 8.39 -7.70 9.33
C ASN A 7 6.95 -8.13 8.95
N ARG A 8 6.72 -8.50 7.67
CA ARG A 8 5.44 -9.06 7.20
C ARG A 8 4.97 -10.29 8.01
N ASP A 9 5.89 -11.20 8.33
CA ASP A 9 5.61 -12.39 9.14
C ASP A 9 5.28 -12.01 10.61
N HIS A 10 5.87 -10.93 11.14
CA HIS A 10 5.59 -10.43 12.49
C HIS A 10 4.18 -9.82 12.59
N VAL A 11 3.75 -8.98 11.63
CA VAL A 11 2.37 -8.43 11.60
C VAL A 11 1.32 -9.53 11.50
N LEU A 12 1.56 -10.54 10.66
CA LEU A 12 0.68 -11.73 10.57
C LEU A 12 0.52 -12.44 11.91
N SER A 13 1.58 -12.50 12.73
CA SER A 13 1.52 -13.14 14.06
C SER A 13 0.73 -12.36 15.11
N LEU A 14 0.71 -11.02 15.03
CA LEU A 14 -0.01 -10.16 15.98
C LEU A 14 -1.53 -10.20 15.80
N ILE A 15 -2.00 -10.33 14.55
CA ILE A 15 -3.44 -10.41 14.23
C ILE A 15 -4.04 -11.74 14.71
N ALA A 16 -3.27 -12.83 14.70
CA ALA A 16 -3.73 -14.16 15.09
C ALA A 16 -4.04 -14.31 16.60
N ALA A 17 -3.51 -13.42 17.45
CA ALA A 17 -3.59 -13.56 18.91
C ALA A 17 -4.97 -13.21 19.54
N ASN A 18 -5.92 -12.68 18.76
CA ASN A 18 -7.14 -12.06 19.30
C ASN A 18 -8.44 -12.89 19.11
N GLY A 19 -8.33 -14.15 18.65
CA GLY A 19 -9.47 -15.03 18.39
C GLY A 19 -9.92 -15.87 19.60
N ALA A 20 -10.79 -15.33 20.46
CA ALA A 20 -11.38 -16.09 21.56
C ALA A 20 -12.69 -16.80 21.14
N SER A 21 -12.78 -18.12 21.39
CA SER A 21 -13.94 -18.94 21.01
C SER A 21 -15.19 -18.71 21.89
N ALA A 22 -16.37 -18.81 21.29
CA ALA A 22 -17.66 -18.95 21.98
C ALA A 22 -18.39 -20.23 21.52
N PRO A 23 -19.06 -20.98 22.41
CA PRO A 23 -19.77 -22.20 22.04
C PRO A 23 -21.22 -21.92 21.62
N GLY A 24 -21.61 -22.35 20.42
CA GLY A 24 -22.99 -22.33 19.94
C GLY A 24 -23.19 -23.39 18.86
N GLY A 25 -24.24 -24.22 18.99
CA GLY A 25 -24.49 -25.36 18.12
C GLY A 25 -24.93 -24.97 16.70
N GLY A 26 -23.96 -24.66 15.84
CA GLY A 26 -24.10 -24.54 14.39
C GLY A 26 -22.88 -25.17 13.71
N LEU A 27 -22.93 -25.32 12.37
CA LEU A 27 -21.80 -25.82 11.58
C LEU A 27 -20.52 -25.06 11.91
N THR A 28 -19.44 -25.78 12.22
CA THR A 28 -18.17 -25.12 12.59
C THR A 28 -17.48 -24.56 11.35
N PRO A 29 -16.62 -23.55 11.47
CA PRO A 29 -15.85 -23.03 10.32
C PRO A 29 -15.04 -24.11 9.59
N ALA A 30 -14.60 -25.15 10.31
CA ALA A 30 -13.87 -26.29 9.75
C ALA A 30 -14.75 -27.23 8.90
N ASP A 31 -16.06 -27.30 9.14
CA ASP A 31 -16.99 -28.15 8.37
C ASP A 31 -17.22 -27.64 6.94
N LEU A 32 -16.79 -26.40 6.63
CA LEU A 32 -17.03 -25.77 5.34
C LEU A 32 -16.08 -26.27 4.23
N ARG A 33 -14.85 -26.70 4.53
CA ARG A 33 -13.92 -27.30 3.53
C ARG A 33 -12.95 -28.32 4.15
N PRO A 34 -13.00 -29.62 3.79
CA PRO A 34 -11.93 -30.57 4.09
C PRO A 34 -10.79 -30.49 3.05
N GLU A 35 -9.55 -30.61 3.54
CA GLU A 35 -8.24 -30.44 2.87
C GLU A 35 -8.04 -31.02 1.45
N THR A 36 -8.89 -31.93 0.95
CA THR A 36 -8.64 -32.65 -0.32
C THR A 36 -9.85 -32.77 -1.26
N ASN A 37 -10.97 -32.11 -0.98
CA ASN A 37 -12.08 -32.02 -1.93
C ASN A 37 -12.66 -30.59 -1.95
N PRO A 38 -12.41 -29.79 -3.01
CA PRO A 38 -12.62 -28.34 -2.96
C PRO A 38 -14.09 -27.91 -2.92
N TYR A 39 -15.03 -28.81 -3.24
CA TYR A 39 -16.46 -28.53 -3.34
C TYR A 39 -17.34 -29.67 -2.83
N THR A 40 -17.90 -29.50 -1.63
CA THR A 40 -19.09 -30.25 -1.23
C THR A 40 -20.34 -29.58 -1.81
N PRO A 41 -21.44 -30.32 -2.04
CA PRO A 41 -22.71 -29.71 -2.45
C PRO A 41 -23.22 -28.64 -1.47
N ALA A 42 -22.90 -28.77 -0.18
CA ALA A 42 -23.21 -27.76 0.83
C ALA A 42 -22.40 -26.46 0.62
N ALA A 43 -21.09 -26.56 0.37
CA ALA A 43 -20.24 -25.41 0.07
C ALA A 43 -20.68 -24.70 -1.23
N GLU A 44 -21.09 -25.44 -2.27
CA GLU A 44 -21.66 -24.86 -3.47
C GLU A 44 -22.97 -24.09 -3.22
N VAL A 45 -23.86 -24.63 -2.38
CA VAL A 45 -25.13 -23.96 -2.02
C VAL A 45 -24.84 -22.69 -1.24
N ALA A 46 -23.93 -22.73 -0.26
CA ALA A 46 -23.49 -21.55 0.48
C ALA A 46 -22.87 -20.48 -0.44
N ALA A 47 -22.00 -20.87 -1.37
CA ALA A 47 -21.40 -19.98 -2.37
C ALA A 47 -22.47 -19.30 -3.24
N LYS A 48 -23.48 -20.06 -3.71
CA LYS A 48 -24.60 -19.52 -4.51
C LYS A 48 -25.48 -18.56 -3.68
N GLN A 49 -25.72 -18.86 -2.41
CA GLN A 49 -26.50 -18.02 -1.49
C GLN A 49 -25.80 -16.69 -1.19
N ILE A 50 -24.50 -16.71 -0.85
CA ILE A 50 -23.76 -15.48 -0.54
C ILE A 50 -23.58 -14.59 -1.78
N MET A 51 -23.43 -15.19 -2.97
CA MET A 51 -23.39 -14.45 -4.25
C MET A 51 -24.73 -13.82 -4.60
N LEU A 52 -25.85 -14.51 -4.34
CA LEU A 52 -27.18 -13.92 -4.50
C LEU A 52 -27.38 -12.72 -3.54
N ARG A 53 -26.92 -12.84 -2.30
CA ARG A 53 -26.91 -11.76 -1.30
C ARG A 53 -26.08 -10.56 -1.78
N LEU A 54 -24.85 -10.80 -2.23
CA LEU A 54 -23.97 -9.76 -2.79
C LEU A 54 -24.62 -9.06 -4.00
N THR A 55 -25.24 -9.82 -4.90
CA THR A 55 -25.95 -9.28 -6.08
C THR A 55 -27.16 -8.42 -5.68
N HIS A 56 -27.82 -8.71 -4.57
CA HIS A 56 -28.90 -7.88 -4.03
C HIS A 56 -28.35 -6.60 -3.38
N ASP A 57 -27.33 -6.72 -2.53
CA ASP A 57 -26.76 -5.59 -1.80
C ASP A 57 -26.06 -4.59 -2.73
N LEU A 58 -25.37 -5.07 -3.78
CA LEU A 58 -24.82 -4.22 -4.84
C LEU A 58 -25.91 -3.43 -5.59
N ARG A 59 -27.11 -4.02 -5.79
CA ARG A 59 -28.26 -3.30 -6.35
C ARG A 59 -28.78 -2.23 -5.39
N ARG A 60 -29.00 -2.57 -4.10
CA ARG A 60 -29.39 -1.61 -3.06
C ARG A 60 -28.40 -0.44 -2.96
N LEU A 61 -27.09 -0.70 -3.03
CA LEU A 61 -26.04 0.32 -3.03
C LEU A 61 -25.96 1.14 -4.33
N LYS A 62 -26.45 0.63 -5.46
CA LYS A 62 -26.56 1.37 -6.72
C LYS A 62 -27.71 2.38 -6.69
N ASP A 63 -28.84 2.01 -6.09
CA ASP A 63 -30.05 2.84 -6.03
C ASP A 63 -29.92 4.00 -5.02
N ILE A 64 -29.09 3.84 -3.99
CA ILE A 64 -28.75 4.92 -3.05
C ILE A 64 -27.86 5.96 -3.75
N LYS A 65 -28.22 7.25 -3.68
CA LYS A 65 -27.41 8.36 -4.25
C LYS A 65 -26.38 8.94 -3.26
N SER A 66 -26.78 9.12 -1.99
CA SER A 66 -25.92 9.73 -0.96
C SER A 66 -24.79 8.80 -0.53
N VAL A 67 -23.54 9.27 -0.56
CA VAL A 67 -22.36 8.53 -0.08
C VAL A 67 -22.50 8.17 1.40
N ALA A 68 -22.95 9.10 2.24
CA ALA A 68 -23.20 8.83 3.66
C ALA A 68 -24.24 7.73 3.87
N ASN A 69 -25.29 7.69 3.04
CA ASN A 69 -26.32 6.64 3.12
C ASN A 69 -25.79 5.29 2.59
N LYS A 70 -24.86 5.27 1.63
CA LYS A 70 -24.15 4.04 1.21
C LYS A 70 -23.28 3.51 2.35
N ILE A 71 -22.55 4.37 3.04
CA ILE A 71 -21.72 4.01 4.21
C ILE A 71 -22.61 3.43 5.33
N ALA A 72 -23.75 4.06 5.61
CA ALA A 72 -24.73 3.52 6.57
C ALA A 72 -25.25 2.14 6.15
N ALA A 73 -25.68 1.97 4.89
CA ALA A 73 -26.14 0.69 4.37
C ALA A 73 -25.05 -0.39 4.39
N LYS A 74 -23.80 -0.06 4.03
CA LYS A 74 -22.66 -0.99 4.15
C LYS A 74 -22.46 -1.46 5.60
N ARG A 75 -22.60 -0.56 6.58
CA ARG A 75 -22.46 -0.90 8.01
C ARG A 75 -23.56 -1.86 8.50
N GLU A 76 -24.76 -1.80 7.92
CA GLU A 76 -25.81 -2.81 8.14
C GLU A 76 -25.51 -4.14 7.43
N MET A 77 -24.94 -4.10 6.23
CA MET A 77 -24.73 -5.27 5.37
C MET A 77 -23.53 -6.14 5.79
N VAL A 78 -22.40 -5.50 6.14
CA VAL A 78 -21.10 -6.18 6.37
C VAL A 78 -21.17 -7.31 7.41
N PRO A 79 -21.80 -7.16 8.60
CA PRO A 79 -21.83 -8.22 9.61
C PRO A 79 -22.41 -9.56 9.13
N GLU A 80 -23.30 -9.54 8.14
CA GLU A 80 -23.96 -10.74 7.64
C GLU A 80 -23.14 -11.53 6.62
N TYR A 81 -22.00 -10.97 6.17
CA TYR A 81 -20.99 -11.72 5.41
C TYR A 81 -20.02 -12.46 6.33
N ALA A 82 -20.03 -12.21 7.65
CA ALA A 82 -19.05 -12.77 8.58
C ALA A 82 -18.96 -14.31 8.54
N PRO A 83 -20.05 -15.11 8.52
CA PRO A 83 -19.93 -16.57 8.48
C PRO A 83 -19.21 -17.09 7.22
N TRP A 84 -19.36 -16.40 6.09
CA TRP A 84 -18.66 -16.73 4.85
C TRP A 84 -17.19 -16.32 4.91
N ILE A 85 -16.93 -15.11 5.42
CA ILE A 85 -15.59 -14.54 5.57
C ILE A 85 -14.73 -15.40 6.50
N GLU A 86 -15.25 -15.79 7.67
CA GLU A 86 -14.49 -16.65 8.60
C GLU A 86 -14.14 -18.01 7.97
N GLY A 87 -15.00 -18.56 7.12
CA GLY A 87 -14.72 -19.79 6.36
C GLY A 87 -13.60 -19.62 5.32
N GLU A 88 -13.62 -18.54 4.53
CA GLU A 88 -12.54 -18.25 3.55
C GLU A 88 -11.21 -17.91 4.25
N LEU A 89 -11.25 -17.18 5.38
CA LEU A 89 -10.07 -16.85 6.17
C LEU A 89 -9.44 -18.09 6.82
N ALA A 90 -10.24 -18.93 7.48
CA ALA A 90 -9.78 -20.19 8.07
C ALA A 90 -9.19 -21.13 7.02
N ALA A 91 -9.78 -21.20 5.82
CA ALA A 91 -9.23 -21.94 4.70
C ALA A 91 -7.87 -21.38 4.23
N GLY A 92 -7.66 -20.06 4.26
CA GLY A 92 -6.38 -19.44 3.92
C GLY A 92 -5.27 -19.67 4.97
N GLU A 93 -5.62 -19.73 6.26
CA GLU A 93 -4.64 -19.87 7.34
C GLU A 93 -3.83 -21.19 7.27
N ALA A 94 -4.48 -22.29 6.88
CA ALA A 94 -3.85 -23.60 6.69
C ALA A 94 -3.04 -23.72 5.39
N ILE A 95 -3.22 -22.80 4.43
CA ILE A 95 -2.71 -22.90 3.06
C ILE A 95 -1.49 -21.99 2.85
N GLU A 96 -0.55 -22.44 2.01
CA GLU A 96 0.61 -21.64 1.60
C GLU A 96 0.19 -20.36 0.85
N PRO A 97 0.97 -19.27 0.95
CA PRO A 97 0.76 -18.06 0.15
C PRO A 97 0.60 -18.36 -1.35
N GLY A 98 -0.38 -17.71 -1.98
CA GLY A 98 -0.72 -17.91 -3.41
C GLY A 98 -1.25 -19.30 -3.80
N LYS A 99 -1.58 -20.19 -2.85
CA LYS A 99 -2.09 -21.56 -3.12
C LYS A 99 -3.57 -21.79 -2.83
N ILE A 100 -4.34 -20.77 -2.43
CA ILE A 100 -5.77 -20.95 -2.16
C ILE A 100 -6.52 -21.26 -3.46
N ALA A 101 -7.35 -22.31 -3.44
CA ALA A 101 -8.16 -22.67 -4.61
C ALA A 101 -9.31 -21.66 -4.79
N PRO A 102 -9.51 -21.08 -6.00
CA PRO A 102 -10.56 -20.10 -6.24
C PRO A 102 -11.94 -20.60 -5.82
N SER A 103 -12.69 -19.73 -5.15
CA SER A 103 -14.07 -19.93 -4.68
C SER A 103 -15.07 -19.48 -5.76
N PRO A 104 -16.29 -20.03 -5.88
CA PRO A 104 -17.30 -19.56 -6.84
C PRO A 104 -17.84 -18.18 -6.43
N ALA A 105 -17.55 -17.79 -5.18
CA ALA A 105 -17.85 -16.51 -4.58
C ALA A 105 -16.57 -15.71 -4.24
N THR A 106 -15.48 -15.90 -4.99
CA THR A 106 -14.20 -15.20 -4.76
C THR A 106 -14.35 -13.67 -4.67
N GLU A 107 -15.32 -13.08 -5.38
CA GLU A 107 -15.56 -11.63 -5.31
C GLU A 107 -16.13 -11.12 -3.98
N VAL A 108 -16.67 -11.98 -3.11
CA VAL A 108 -17.28 -11.57 -1.83
C VAL A 108 -16.25 -10.96 -0.89
N LEU A 109 -15.15 -11.67 -0.62
CA LEU A 109 -14.16 -11.26 0.39
C LEU A 109 -13.50 -9.90 0.03
N PRO A 110 -13.00 -9.67 -1.19
CA PRO A 110 -12.46 -8.35 -1.56
C PRO A 110 -13.55 -7.27 -1.65
N THR A 111 -14.81 -7.61 -1.92
CA THR A 111 -15.90 -6.63 -1.86
C THR A 111 -16.13 -6.14 -0.42
N VAL A 112 -16.17 -7.07 0.54
CA VAL A 112 -16.34 -6.71 1.95
C VAL A 112 -15.11 -6.01 2.51
N MET A 113 -13.89 -6.36 2.08
CA MET A 113 -12.67 -5.61 2.39
C MET A 113 -12.82 -4.11 2.08
N VAL A 114 -13.26 -3.77 0.87
CA VAL A 114 -13.48 -2.37 0.48
C VAL A 114 -14.62 -1.74 1.30
N TRP A 115 -15.71 -2.47 1.56
CA TRP A 115 -16.80 -1.95 2.38
C TRP A 115 -16.40 -1.72 3.84
N SER A 116 -15.48 -2.51 4.40
CA SER A 116 -14.91 -2.30 5.72
C SER A 116 -14.08 -1.02 5.78
N ILE A 117 -13.28 -0.73 4.72
CA ILE A 117 -12.58 0.55 4.55
C ILE A 117 -13.58 1.72 4.48
N ASP A 118 -14.64 1.60 3.66
CA ASP A 118 -15.69 2.64 3.51
C ASP A 118 -16.35 3.02 4.85
N ILE A 119 -16.57 2.05 5.74
CA ILE A 119 -17.28 2.26 7.02
C ILE A 119 -16.35 2.52 8.21
N GLY A 120 -15.04 2.43 8.02
CA GLY A 120 -14.03 2.57 9.07
C GLY A 120 -13.92 1.37 10.01
N GLU A 121 -14.27 0.17 9.56
CA GLU A 121 -13.98 -1.09 10.27
C GLU A 121 -12.55 -1.52 9.92
N TRP A 122 -11.58 -0.94 10.62
CA TRP A 122 -10.16 -1.18 10.35
C TRP A 122 -9.66 -2.58 10.72
N PRO A 123 -10.03 -3.18 11.87
CA PRO A 123 -9.62 -4.55 12.19
C PRO A 123 -10.00 -5.58 11.12
N LEU A 124 -11.24 -5.53 10.61
CA LEU A 124 -11.71 -6.38 9.53
C LEU A 124 -11.05 -5.98 8.20
N ALA A 125 -10.98 -4.69 7.86
CA ALA A 125 -10.34 -4.25 6.62
C ALA A 125 -8.89 -4.73 6.52
N LEU A 126 -8.09 -4.60 7.58
CA LEU A 126 -6.69 -5.04 7.63
C LEU A 126 -6.55 -6.57 7.56
N ARG A 127 -7.40 -7.32 8.28
CA ARG A 127 -7.42 -8.79 8.23
C ARG A 127 -7.76 -9.29 6.83
N LEU A 128 -8.73 -8.67 6.16
CA LEU A 128 -9.08 -9.02 4.77
C LEU A 128 -8.00 -8.59 3.76
N ALA A 129 -7.45 -7.39 3.89
CA ALA A 129 -6.35 -6.90 3.07
C ALA A 129 -5.12 -7.83 3.14
N SER A 130 -4.75 -8.25 4.35
CA SER A 130 -3.67 -9.19 4.59
C SER A 130 -3.91 -10.54 3.89
N HIS A 131 -5.13 -11.09 3.99
CA HIS A 131 -5.48 -12.33 3.28
C HIS A 131 -5.44 -12.16 1.75
N VAL A 132 -6.01 -11.06 1.22
CA VAL A 132 -6.00 -10.76 -0.22
C VAL A 132 -4.57 -10.69 -0.77
N LEU A 133 -3.66 -10.00 -0.07
CA LEU A 133 -2.24 -9.85 -0.45
C LEU A 133 -1.36 -11.06 -0.11
N ARG A 134 -1.83 -11.99 0.73
CA ARG A 134 -1.15 -13.25 1.05
C ARG A 134 -1.46 -14.34 0.03
N HIS A 135 -2.67 -14.35 -0.53
CA HIS A 135 -3.12 -15.41 -1.42
C HIS A 135 -3.43 -14.94 -2.85
N ASP A 136 -3.01 -13.73 -3.22
CA ASP A 136 -3.22 -13.11 -4.53
C ASP A 136 -4.69 -13.15 -4.98
N VAL A 137 -5.60 -12.91 -4.03
CA VAL A 137 -7.04 -13.05 -4.25
C VAL A 137 -7.49 -11.99 -5.28
N PRO A 138 -8.07 -12.39 -6.42
CA PRO A 138 -8.37 -11.46 -7.51
C PRO A 138 -9.47 -10.48 -7.09
N LEU A 139 -9.23 -9.20 -7.38
CA LEU A 139 -10.25 -8.18 -7.19
C LEU A 139 -11.42 -8.35 -8.19
N PRO A 140 -12.65 -8.00 -7.80
CA PRO A 140 -13.78 -7.93 -8.72
C PRO A 140 -13.51 -6.99 -9.89
N ALA A 141 -13.89 -7.38 -11.11
CA ALA A 141 -13.54 -6.70 -12.38
C ALA A 141 -14.03 -5.24 -12.54
N ARG A 142 -14.73 -4.69 -11.54
CA ARG A 142 -15.13 -3.27 -11.44
C ARG A 142 -14.05 -2.38 -10.81
N TYR A 143 -12.97 -2.96 -10.28
CA TYR A 143 -11.81 -2.25 -9.77
C TYR A 143 -10.70 -2.26 -10.82
N GLU A 144 -10.20 -1.07 -11.17
CA GLU A 144 -9.19 -0.88 -12.23
C GLU A 144 -7.74 -0.96 -11.71
N ARG A 145 -7.55 -0.92 -10.39
CA ARG A 145 -6.25 -1.04 -9.73
C ARG A 145 -6.01 -2.48 -9.27
N ASP A 146 -4.75 -2.86 -9.17
CA ASP A 146 -4.35 -4.06 -8.42
C ASP A 146 -4.68 -3.93 -6.92
N ALA A 147 -4.70 -5.08 -6.22
CA ALA A 147 -5.01 -5.14 -4.80
C ALA A 147 -4.16 -4.22 -3.91
N PRO A 148 -2.80 -4.26 -3.94
CA PRO A 148 -2.00 -3.43 -3.05
C PRO A 148 -2.17 -1.93 -3.32
N THR A 149 -2.23 -1.51 -4.58
CA THR A 149 -2.49 -0.11 -4.94
C THR A 149 -3.87 0.35 -4.47
N LEU A 150 -4.90 -0.48 -4.63
CA LEU A 150 -6.26 -0.15 -4.18
C LEU A 150 -6.33 -0.01 -2.67
N ILE A 151 -5.78 -0.97 -1.91
CA ILE A 151 -5.80 -0.97 -0.45
C ILE A 151 -5.08 0.27 0.09
N LEU A 152 -3.89 0.58 -0.44
CA LEU A 152 -3.13 1.76 -0.01
C LEU A 152 -3.83 3.07 -0.38
N GLU A 153 -4.41 3.19 -1.58
CA GLU A 153 -5.07 4.42 -2.01
C GLU A 153 -6.38 4.69 -1.24
N GLU A 154 -7.25 3.69 -1.07
CA GLU A 154 -8.52 3.86 -0.35
C GLU A 154 -8.32 4.22 1.13
N VAL A 155 -7.34 3.59 1.80
CA VAL A 155 -7.02 3.90 3.21
C VAL A 155 -6.36 5.29 3.33
N ALA A 156 -5.43 5.64 2.44
CA ALA A 156 -4.85 6.98 2.41
C ALA A 156 -5.91 8.07 2.15
N GLU A 157 -6.87 7.83 1.24
CA GLU A 157 -7.96 8.76 1.01
C GLU A 157 -8.94 8.86 2.17
N ALA A 158 -9.24 7.77 2.86
CA ALA A 158 -10.04 7.80 4.09
C ALA A 158 -9.39 8.66 5.18
N ALA A 159 -8.07 8.52 5.37
CA ALA A 159 -7.31 9.32 6.32
C ALA A 159 -7.24 10.80 5.93
N LEU A 160 -6.86 11.11 4.68
CA LEU A 160 -6.82 12.49 4.19
C LEU A 160 -8.19 13.17 4.29
N ARG A 161 -9.29 12.43 4.05
CA ARG A 161 -10.67 12.94 4.20
C ARG A 161 -10.99 13.28 5.66
N ALA A 162 -10.62 12.43 6.61
CA ALA A 162 -10.78 12.70 8.05
C ALA A 162 -9.93 13.90 8.52
N GLN A 163 -8.66 13.94 8.09
CA GLN A 163 -7.70 15.00 8.42
C GLN A 163 -8.12 16.36 7.87
N ASN A 164 -8.58 16.42 6.61
CA ASN A 164 -9.11 17.65 5.99
C ASN A 164 -10.39 18.15 6.68
N ALA A 165 -11.15 17.27 7.34
CA ALA A 165 -12.29 17.63 8.18
C ALA A 165 -11.89 18.03 9.62
N GLY A 166 -10.58 18.10 9.93
CA GLY A 166 -10.04 18.41 11.26
C GLY A 166 -9.98 17.22 12.22
N GLY A 167 -10.44 16.05 11.80
CA GLY A 167 -10.40 14.80 12.57
C GLY A 167 -9.02 14.16 12.61
N ALA A 168 -8.83 13.23 13.55
CA ALA A 168 -7.67 12.34 13.58
C ALA A 168 -7.99 11.02 12.87
N PHE A 169 -6.95 10.31 12.44
CA PHE A 169 -7.03 8.96 11.89
C PHE A 169 -6.11 8.00 12.66
N PRO A 170 -6.44 6.71 12.81
CA PRO A 170 -5.56 5.74 13.45
C PRO A 170 -4.22 5.59 12.71
N LEU A 171 -3.13 6.10 13.30
CA LEU A 171 -1.78 6.07 12.71
C LEU A 171 -1.25 4.64 12.53
N ASP A 172 -1.63 3.74 13.42
CA ASP A 172 -1.32 2.31 13.38
C ASP A 172 -1.93 1.62 12.16
N VAL A 173 -3.11 2.03 11.70
CA VAL A 173 -3.76 1.50 10.49
C VAL A 173 -2.98 1.93 9.24
N LEU A 174 -2.52 3.18 9.18
CA LEU A 174 -1.69 3.68 8.08
C LEU A 174 -0.35 2.92 7.99
N GLN A 175 0.31 2.74 9.13
CA GLN A 175 1.59 2.02 9.22
C GLN A 175 1.45 0.55 8.84
N GLN A 176 0.39 -0.13 9.29
CA GLN A 176 0.12 -1.52 8.89
C GLN A 176 -0.15 -1.66 7.38
N VAL A 177 -0.85 -0.72 6.76
CA VAL A 177 -1.06 -0.76 5.29
C VAL A 177 0.23 -0.47 4.52
N GLU A 178 1.04 0.48 4.98
CA GLU A 178 2.37 0.76 4.40
C GLU A 178 3.28 -0.48 4.45
N GLU A 179 3.29 -1.21 5.58
CA GLU A 179 4.04 -2.45 5.75
C GLU A 179 3.49 -3.62 4.91
N LEU A 180 2.16 -3.75 4.79
CA LEU A 180 1.52 -4.80 3.97
C LEU A 180 1.88 -4.71 2.47
N VAL A 181 2.21 -3.52 1.97
CA VAL A 181 2.55 -3.26 0.56
C VAL A 181 4.02 -2.82 0.36
N ASP A 182 4.88 -3.05 1.35
CA ASP A 182 6.31 -2.78 1.22
C ASP A 182 6.93 -3.55 0.03
N GLY A 183 7.83 -2.89 -0.69
CA GLY A 183 8.47 -3.43 -1.90
C GLY A 183 7.56 -3.64 -3.12
N VAL A 184 6.25 -3.36 -3.05
CA VAL A 184 5.34 -3.47 -4.21
C VAL A 184 5.53 -2.30 -5.17
N ASP A 185 5.80 -2.58 -6.45
CA ASP A 185 5.85 -1.53 -7.47
C ASP A 185 4.46 -0.91 -7.70
N MET A 186 4.38 0.41 -7.60
CA MET A 186 3.15 1.19 -7.77
C MET A 186 3.48 2.65 -8.06
N HIS A 187 2.57 3.34 -8.76
CA HIS A 187 2.72 4.76 -9.09
C HIS A 187 2.95 5.64 -7.83
N ASP A 188 3.71 6.72 -8.01
CA ASP A 188 4.10 7.63 -6.92
C ASP A 188 2.93 8.28 -6.18
N GLN A 189 1.81 8.55 -6.88
CA GLN A 189 0.69 9.31 -6.34
C GLN A 189 0.00 8.63 -5.13
N PRO A 190 -0.42 7.34 -5.20
CA PRO A 190 -0.84 6.58 -4.01
C PRO A 190 0.17 6.66 -2.86
N ARG A 191 1.45 6.39 -3.11
CA ARG A 191 2.52 6.44 -2.09
C ARG A 191 2.61 7.83 -1.44
N ALA A 192 2.56 8.89 -2.24
CA ALA A 192 2.57 10.28 -1.76
C ALA A 192 1.37 10.61 -0.86
N LYS A 193 0.16 10.10 -1.19
CA LYS A 193 -1.03 10.24 -0.34
C LYS A 193 -0.84 9.56 1.01
N MET A 194 -0.34 8.31 1.04
CA MET A 194 -0.11 7.55 2.28
C MET A 194 0.93 8.25 3.17
N GLN A 195 2.07 8.62 2.60
CA GLN A 195 3.16 9.33 3.29
C GLN A 195 2.70 10.68 3.86
N LYS A 196 1.86 11.42 3.12
CA LYS A 196 1.22 12.64 3.65
C LYS A 196 0.27 12.36 4.82
N ALA A 197 -0.54 11.30 4.74
CA ALA A 197 -1.48 10.94 5.80
C ALA A 197 -0.76 10.55 7.10
N ILE A 198 0.31 9.75 7.00
CA ILE A 198 1.17 9.37 8.14
C ILE A 198 1.83 10.63 8.74
N GLY A 199 2.43 11.47 7.89
CA GLY A 199 3.03 12.73 8.31
C GLY A 199 2.06 13.66 9.04
N ALA A 200 0.79 13.71 8.62
CA ALA A 200 -0.23 14.55 9.25
C ALA A 200 -0.64 14.07 10.66
N GLU A 201 -0.76 12.77 10.90
CA GLU A 201 -1.01 12.26 12.27
C GLU A 201 0.22 12.43 13.18
N LEU A 202 1.43 12.27 12.65
CA LEU A 202 2.65 12.58 13.41
C LEU A 202 2.75 14.08 13.75
N VAL A 203 2.29 14.97 12.88
CA VAL A 203 2.14 16.41 13.20
C VAL A 203 1.15 16.61 14.35
N ARG A 204 -0.02 15.98 14.30
CA ARG A 204 -1.02 16.05 15.37
C ARG A 204 -0.47 15.54 16.70
N ALA A 205 0.26 14.43 16.69
CA ALA A 205 0.92 13.88 17.87
C ALA A 205 2.01 14.82 18.42
N CYS A 206 2.81 15.44 17.54
CA CYS A 206 3.79 16.46 17.90
C CYS A 206 3.15 17.70 18.56
N GLU A 207 2.02 18.17 18.03
CA GLU A 207 1.27 19.32 18.57
C GLU A 207 0.63 19.05 19.93
N ALA A 208 0.42 17.77 20.30
CA ALA A 208 -0.06 17.35 21.61
C ALA A 208 1.05 17.19 22.67
N LEU A 209 2.34 17.25 22.28
CA LEU A 209 3.48 17.05 23.18
C LEU A 209 4.05 18.38 23.71
N PRO A 210 4.63 18.41 24.93
CA PRO A 210 5.19 19.64 25.49
C PRO A 210 6.31 20.25 24.63
N ASP A 211 6.28 21.59 24.50
CA ASP A 211 7.34 22.39 23.90
C ASP A 211 8.71 22.05 24.51
N GLY A 212 9.72 21.88 23.67
CA GLY A 212 11.09 21.55 24.09
C GLY A 212 11.33 20.10 24.55
N SER A 213 10.31 19.24 24.59
CA SER A 213 10.52 17.82 24.95
C SER A 213 11.27 17.02 23.88
N THR A 214 12.06 16.04 24.32
CA THR A 214 12.76 15.08 23.46
C THR A 214 11.78 14.29 22.59
N ASP A 215 10.65 13.86 23.17
CA ASP A 215 9.62 13.11 22.44
C ASP A 215 9.01 13.94 21.31
N ARG A 216 8.71 15.22 21.55
CA ARG A 216 8.23 16.12 20.50
C ARG A 216 9.27 16.30 19.39
N THR A 217 10.54 16.41 19.75
CA THR A 217 11.66 16.50 18.79
C THR A 217 11.72 15.25 17.90
N ASN A 218 11.61 14.05 18.50
CA ASN A 218 11.61 12.77 17.80
C ASN A 218 10.39 12.61 16.88
N VAL A 219 9.19 12.94 17.35
CA VAL A 219 7.95 12.85 16.56
C VAL A 219 7.95 13.87 15.41
N ALA A 220 8.43 15.09 15.65
CA ALA A 220 8.58 16.10 14.60
C ALA A 220 9.60 15.70 13.52
N ALA A 221 10.71 15.06 13.89
CA ALA A 221 11.68 14.53 12.93
C ALA A 221 11.06 13.47 12.01
N ARG A 222 10.34 12.49 12.58
CA ARG A 222 9.58 11.47 11.82
C ARG A 222 8.50 12.10 10.93
N ALA A 223 7.78 13.10 11.43
CA ALA A 223 6.79 13.83 10.63
C ALA A 223 7.43 14.51 9.41
N ILE A 224 8.58 15.18 9.60
CA ILE A 224 9.34 15.81 8.50
C ILE A 224 9.81 14.76 7.49
N GLU A 225 10.26 13.59 7.93
CA GLU A 225 10.69 12.50 7.05
C GLU A 225 9.56 12.04 6.12
N HIS A 226 8.42 11.61 6.67
CA HIS A 226 7.27 11.18 5.87
C HIS A 226 6.74 12.30 4.95
N LEU A 227 6.67 13.55 5.43
CA LEU A 227 6.24 14.68 4.59
C LEU A 227 7.25 15.00 3.47
N ARG A 228 8.56 14.82 3.69
CA ARG A 228 9.58 14.96 2.64
C ARG A 228 9.49 13.82 1.62
N GLN A 229 9.25 12.58 2.05
CA GLN A 229 9.00 11.46 1.15
C GLN A 229 7.75 11.74 0.27
N ALA A 230 6.65 12.19 0.87
CA ALA A 230 5.45 12.61 0.14
C ALA A 230 5.73 13.72 -0.89
N PHE A 231 6.53 14.73 -0.53
CA PHE A 231 6.90 15.84 -1.44
C PHE A 231 7.84 15.43 -2.56
N ALA A 232 8.71 14.44 -2.34
CA ALA A 232 9.61 13.90 -3.36
C ALA A 232 8.83 13.11 -4.42
N LEU A 233 7.81 12.35 -3.99
CA LEU A 233 6.91 11.57 -4.85
C LEU A 233 5.90 12.46 -5.60
N ASP A 234 5.32 13.46 -4.93
CA ASP A 234 4.46 14.47 -5.57
C ASP A 234 4.73 15.88 -5.00
N PRO A 235 5.48 16.73 -5.73
CA PRO A 235 5.71 18.13 -5.34
C PRO A 235 4.44 18.99 -5.22
N ARG A 236 3.29 18.53 -5.74
CA ARG A 236 1.99 19.21 -5.66
C ARG A 236 1.12 18.73 -4.49
N ILE A 237 1.57 17.73 -3.72
CA ILE A 237 0.80 17.13 -2.61
C ILE A 237 0.51 18.11 -1.44
N GLY A 238 1.15 19.29 -1.43
CA GLY A 238 0.76 20.43 -0.59
C GLY A 238 1.40 20.50 0.81
N VAL A 239 2.44 19.70 1.08
CA VAL A 239 3.05 19.57 2.42
C VAL A 239 4.22 20.55 2.70
N LYS A 240 4.70 21.28 1.69
CA LYS A 240 5.90 22.15 1.77
C LYS A 240 5.87 23.15 2.93
N THR A 241 4.73 23.79 3.18
CA THR A 241 4.57 24.77 4.27
C THR A 241 4.57 24.10 5.65
N VAL A 242 4.03 22.89 5.76
CA VAL A 242 4.02 22.10 7.00
C VAL A 242 5.44 21.67 7.38
N ILE A 243 6.22 21.19 6.41
CA ILE A 243 7.65 20.86 6.58
C ILE A 243 8.41 22.08 7.12
N GLN A 244 8.32 23.22 6.44
CA GLN A 244 9.00 24.46 6.84
C GLN A 244 8.57 24.99 8.23
N ARG A 245 7.33 24.71 8.66
CA ARG A 245 6.84 25.05 10.00
C ARG A 245 7.48 24.16 11.07
N LEU A 246 7.52 22.85 10.83
CA LEU A 246 8.13 21.88 11.76
C LEU A 246 9.64 22.11 11.91
N GLU A 247 10.35 22.29 10.80
CA GLU A 247 11.80 22.55 10.78
C GLU A 247 12.20 23.80 11.58
N LYS A 248 11.34 24.83 11.62
CA LYS A 248 11.53 26.04 12.44
C LYS A 248 11.22 25.82 13.93
N SER A 249 10.36 24.86 14.26
CA SER A 249 9.99 24.54 15.64
C SER A 249 10.99 23.60 16.33
N LEU A 250 11.80 22.88 15.55
CA LEU A 250 12.86 22.04 16.06
C LEU A 250 14.04 22.89 16.54
N PRO A 251 14.68 22.55 17.68
CA PRO A 251 15.98 23.10 18.00
C PRO A 251 16.95 22.70 16.90
N LYS A 252 17.79 23.65 16.45
CA LYS A 252 18.86 23.35 15.49
C LYS A 252 19.83 22.36 16.13
N LEU A 253 19.71 21.09 15.77
CA LEU A 253 20.81 20.14 15.92
C LEU A 253 22.05 20.77 15.26
N PRO A 254 23.23 20.72 15.89
CA PRO A 254 24.46 21.16 15.25
C PRO A 254 24.58 20.40 13.93
N THR A 255 24.43 21.12 12.83
CA THR A 255 24.61 20.52 11.51
C THR A 255 26.10 20.28 11.38
N GLU A 256 26.52 19.04 11.60
CA GLU A 256 27.80 18.57 11.10
C GLU A 256 27.72 18.76 9.57
N SER A 257 28.39 19.81 9.13
CA SER A 257 28.26 20.34 7.79
C SER A 257 28.74 19.29 6.81
N LEU A 258 27.86 18.85 5.91
CA LEU A 258 28.25 18.23 4.66
C LEU A 258 29.03 19.27 3.83
N SER A 259 30.32 19.39 4.14
CA SER A 259 31.29 20.16 3.39
C SER A 259 31.55 19.46 2.06
N VAL A 260 30.79 19.85 1.04
CA VAL A 260 31.25 19.67 -0.34
C VAL A 260 32.54 20.48 -0.49
N PRO A 261 33.69 19.85 -0.81
CA PRO A 261 34.91 20.61 -1.06
C PRO A 261 34.73 21.39 -2.37
N ALA A 262 34.48 22.69 -2.26
CA ALA A 262 34.61 23.61 -3.37
C ALA A 262 36.07 23.65 -3.86
N GLY A 263 36.26 23.76 -5.17
CA GLY A 263 37.54 23.47 -5.82
C GLY A 263 38.68 24.41 -5.45
N VAL A 264 39.89 23.88 -5.57
CA VAL A 264 41.12 24.67 -5.69
C VAL A 264 41.28 25.10 -7.15
N ASP A 265 41.22 26.41 -7.39
CA ASP A 265 41.82 27.06 -8.56
C ASP A 265 43.02 27.88 -8.06
N GLY A 266 44.13 27.84 -8.80
CA GLY A 266 45.46 28.14 -8.28
C GLY A 266 46.55 28.02 -9.34
N THR A 267 46.38 28.80 -10.41
CA THR A 267 47.37 29.12 -11.46
C THR A 267 48.83 29.18 -10.98
N GLU A 268 49.76 28.48 -11.66
CA GLU A 268 51.06 29.09 -12.02
C GLU A 268 51.82 28.40 -13.20
N ALA A 269 52.27 29.27 -14.12
CA ALA A 269 53.41 29.21 -15.06
C ALA A 269 53.90 27.91 -15.76
N HIS A 270 53.95 27.99 -17.09
CA HIS A 270 54.81 27.22 -18.00
C HIS A 270 56.28 27.72 -17.92
N PRO A 271 57.32 26.92 -18.26
CA PRO A 271 57.81 27.00 -19.65
C PRO A 271 58.45 25.73 -20.27
N ALA A 272 58.36 25.67 -21.60
CA ALA A 272 59.34 25.15 -22.58
C ALA A 272 59.57 23.63 -22.77
N ALA A 273 59.51 23.24 -24.05
CA ALA A 273 59.88 21.92 -24.58
C ALA A 273 61.39 21.83 -24.93
N PRO A 274 61.90 20.67 -25.41
CA PRO A 274 61.82 20.44 -26.87
C PRO A 274 61.41 19.02 -27.29
N ALA A 275 61.14 18.85 -28.57
CA ALA A 275 60.58 17.64 -29.19
C ALA A 275 61.64 16.66 -29.73
N VAL A 276 61.23 15.42 -30.03
CA VAL A 276 61.69 14.65 -31.21
C VAL A 276 60.60 13.67 -31.71
N ASN A 277 60.47 13.66 -33.03
CA ASN A 277 60.00 12.63 -33.97
C ASN A 277 60.13 11.16 -33.51
N ALA A 278 59.52 10.15 -34.16
CA ALA A 278 58.40 9.97 -35.10
C ALA A 278 58.35 8.45 -35.42
N ASP A 279 57.23 7.89 -35.88
CA ASP A 279 57.13 7.20 -37.19
C ASP A 279 55.71 6.62 -37.47
N SER A 280 55.37 6.53 -38.75
CA SER A 280 54.69 5.42 -39.48
C SER A 280 53.47 4.65 -38.93
N VAL A 281 52.49 4.19 -39.73
CA VAL A 281 52.13 4.40 -41.17
C VAL A 281 50.76 3.73 -41.43
N VAL A 282 49.89 4.32 -42.28
CA VAL A 282 48.94 3.71 -43.27
C VAL A 282 48.02 2.52 -42.86
N ALA A 283 46.81 2.27 -43.42
CA ALA A 283 45.70 3.01 -44.06
C ALA A 283 44.63 1.94 -44.44
N THR A 284 43.69 2.27 -45.35
CA THR A 284 42.72 1.37 -46.02
C THR A 284 41.53 0.98 -45.13
N THR A 285 40.32 1.56 -45.21
CA THR A 285 39.40 1.88 -46.35
C THR A 285 38.85 0.67 -47.11
N ALA A 286 37.59 0.34 -46.85
CA ALA A 286 36.65 -0.17 -47.85
C ALA A 286 35.23 0.35 -47.51
N LYS A 287 34.43 0.62 -48.54
CA LYS A 287 33.15 1.35 -48.50
C LYS A 287 32.20 0.71 -49.52
N ASP A 288 30.89 0.98 -49.38
CA ASP A 288 29.80 0.63 -50.31
C ASP A 288 29.49 -0.87 -50.36
N GLY A 289 28.24 -1.33 -50.54
CA GLY A 289 26.89 -0.75 -50.65
C GLY A 289 25.93 -1.95 -50.72
N ASN A 290 24.61 -1.91 -50.86
CA ASN A 290 23.57 -0.90 -51.02
C ASN A 290 22.25 -1.72 -51.11
N ASP A 291 21.24 -1.34 -50.34
CA ASP A 291 19.79 -1.38 -50.63
C ASP A 291 19.14 -2.44 -51.56
N ALA A 292 18.09 -3.11 -51.07
CA ALA A 292 16.86 -3.46 -51.83
C ALA A 292 15.73 -4.03 -50.92
N THR A 293 14.48 -3.62 -51.15
CA THR A 293 13.23 -4.06 -50.46
C THR A 293 12.01 -3.79 -51.39
N PRO A 294 10.81 -4.44 -51.29
CA PRO A 294 10.43 -5.76 -50.78
C PRO A 294 10.12 -6.75 -51.95
N PRO A 295 8.90 -7.07 -52.49
CA PRO A 295 7.47 -6.85 -52.12
C PRO A 295 6.51 -8.08 -52.14
N LEU A 296 5.72 -8.23 -51.06
CA LEU A 296 4.29 -8.68 -50.99
C LEU A 296 3.81 -10.11 -51.37
N GLU A 297 2.60 -10.40 -50.84
CA GLU A 297 1.70 -11.58 -51.01
C GLU A 297 2.08 -12.88 -50.27
N LYS A 298 1.20 -13.55 -49.50
CA LYS A 298 -0.26 -13.41 -49.27
C LYS A 298 -0.62 -13.50 -47.78
#